data_AF-A0A1H3T0R3-F1
#
_entry.id   AF-A0A1H3T0R3-F1
#
_cell.length_a   1.000
_cell.length_b   1.000
_cell.length_c   1.000
_cell.angle_alpha   90.00
_cell.angle_beta   90.00
_cell.angle_gamma   90.00
#
_symmetry.space_group_name_H-M   'P 1'
#
loop_
_entity.id
_entity.type
_entity.pdbx_description
1 polymer ?
#
loop_
_entity_poly.entity_id
_entity_poly.type
_entity_poly.pdbx_seq_one_letter_code
_entity_poly.pdbx_strand_id
1 'polypeptide(L)'
;MKALIYKQLKKTSGQFLLTIVVLALLITFIPMALSTLQFADRTVQLEINDFARGSYDLLVRPADASSELEEKIGIVEENYLGVGEGGISLAEWKDILDMEEVDTAAPVASLGYFTPSQLSFALPLIEDPVRYTATFHTTDGLQDYVIREDIAYSLPHPNSSVYGRDAVITEDQINVFSEHTQGFLLPLSYHPIVAVDPDEEKKLTGIDYYPIKATNLTHPMHDGEMMPVVNIKETEVPIKAEILIERLGLTEEESTEMIGDARKKLGVEDINQPLTSAPDDLLYLEFYRSLHDIESVDKTQYIYDFTNKIAAMNETRFYIDEDYNLLYEYEYDFDVHGESGAWGFITYYYVQNVFYRLSNINYQIEEGNIRVPMIAEHESGVPIYRELTEIQRQDIEDFENNTYFTTVGEISVSENENTLAASPLGIYNYEETTYQGKTV
;
A
#
# COMPACT_ATOMS: atom_id res chain seq x y z
N MET A 1 58.87 25.79 49.05
CA MET A 1 57.74 25.05 48.44
C MET A 1 57.82 25.02 46.90
N LYS A 2 57.85 26.17 46.20
CA LYS A 2 57.98 26.24 44.72
C LYS A 2 59.20 25.50 44.13
N ALA A 3 60.35 25.57 44.79
CA ALA A 3 61.59 24.90 44.35
C ALA A 3 61.54 23.36 44.48
N LEU A 4 60.78 22.83 45.43
CA LEU A 4 60.60 21.37 45.61
C LEU A 4 59.68 20.81 44.52
N ILE A 5 58.60 21.52 44.21
CA ILE A 5 57.67 21.18 43.11
C ILE A 5 58.42 21.15 41.78
N TYR A 6 59.24 22.16 41.48
CA TYR A 6 60.03 22.21 40.24
C TYR A 6 61.03 21.04 40.10
N LYS A 7 61.67 20.64 41.21
CA LYS A 7 62.62 19.51 41.22
C LYS A 7 61.92 18.16 41.06
N GLN A 8 60.69 18.04 41.56
CA GLN A 8 59.86 16.85 41.43
C GLN A 8 59.28 16.73 40.01
N LEU A 9 58.81 17.83 39.41
CA LEU A 9 58.38 17.92 38.01
C LEU A 9 59.47 17.51 37.02
N LYS A 10 60.73 17.85 37.29
CA LYS A 10 61.87 17.47 36.43
C LYS A 10 62.23 15.98 36.55
N LYS A 11 61.89 15.32 37.66
CA LYS A 11 62.19 13.89 37.92
C LYS A 11 61.11 12.96 37.36
N THR A 12 59.85 13.39 37.33
CA THR A 12 58.71 12.65 36.75
C THR A 12 58.22 13.30 35.45
N SER A 13 59.14 13.84 34.66
CA SER A 13 58.82 14.71 33.51
C SER A 13 57.93 14.01 32.47
N GLY A 14 58.15 12.73 32.18
CA GLY A 14 57.32 11.97 31.24
C GLY A 14 55.89 11.72 31.73
N GLN A 15 55.72 11.37 33.02
CA GLN A 15 54.40 11.16 33.62
C GLN A 15 53.64 12.49 33.74
N PHE A 16 54.33 13.58 34.09
CA PHE A 16 53.72 14.90 34.16
C PHE A 16 53.26 15.40 32.78
N LEU A 17 54.05 15.17 31.73
CA LEU A 17 53.68 15.50 30.35
C LEU A 17 52.48 14.69 29.88
N LEU A 18 52.44 13.39 30.19
CA LEU A 18 51.30 12.51 29.92
C LEU A 18 50.03 13.02 30.62
N THR A 19 50.12 13.36 31.91
CA THR A 19 48.97 13.91 32.67
C THR A 19 48.47 15.22 32.06
N ILE A 20 49.37 16.12 31.63
CA ILE A 20 48.98 17.37 30.96
C ILE A 20 48.29 17.09 29.63
N VAL A 21 48.79 16.13 28.83
CA VAL A 21 48.18 15.77 27.55
C VAL A 21 46.79 15.18 27.76
N VAL A 22 46.62 14.26 28.71
CA VAL A 22 45.30 13.69 29.04
C VAL A 22 44.36 14.79 29.56
N LEU A 23 44.84 15.70 30.41
CA LEU A 23 44.03 16.80 30.91
C LEU A 23 43.63 17.76 29.78
N ALA A 24 44.55 18.08 28.87
CA ALA A 24 44.28 18.91 27.70
C ALA A 24 43.25 18.24 26.78
N LEU A 25 43.38 16.94 26.52
CA LEU A 25 42.41 16.16 25.76
C LEU A 25 41.04 16.17 26.44
N LEU A 26 40.95 15.93 27.75
CA LEU A 26 39.67 16.00 28.46
C LEU A 26 39.05 17.40 28.41
N ILE A 27 39.85 18.44 28.58
CA ILE A 27 39.40 19.84 28.53
C ILE A 27 38.95 20.25 27.12
N THR A 28 39.48 19.65 26.05
CA THR A 28 39.03 19.94 24.68
C THR A 28 37.87 19.05 24.23
N PHE A 29 37.93 17.74 24.50
CA PHE A 29 36.95 16.78 24.00
C PHE A 29 35.61 16.86 24.73
N ILE A 30 35.58 17.11 26.05
CA ILE A 30 34.32 17.18 26.79
C ILE A 30 33.45 18.36 26.32
N PRO A 31 33.96 19.60 26.23
CA PRO A 31 33.17 20.72 25.70
C PRO A 31 32.81 20.54 24.22
N MET A 32 33.69 19.93 23.43
CA MET A 32 33.40 19.64 22.02
C MET A 32 32.23 18.66 21.90
N ALA A 33 32.23 17.54 22.64
CA ALA A 33 31.13 16.59 22.66
C ALA A 33 29.81 17.22 23.15
N LEU A 34 29.87 18.02 24.22
CA LEU A 34 28.70 18.75 24.71
C LEU A 34 28.17 19.77 23.70
N SER A 35 29.06 20.47 22.97
CA SER A 35 28.67 21.42 21.93
C SER A 35 28.04 20.72 20.72
N THR A 36 28.54 19.54 20.33
CA THR A 36 27.95 18.73 19.27
C THR A 36 26.56 18.23 19.69
N LEU A 37 26.38 17.79 20.94
CA LEU A 37 25.07 17.38 21.45
C LEU A 37 24.07 18.54 21.46
N GLN A 38 24.48 19.73 21.92
CA GLN A 38 23.63 20.92 21.89
C GLN A 38 23.31 21.38 20.47
N PHE A 39 24.25 21.22 19.53
CA PHE A 39 24.02 21.54 18.13
C PHE A 39 23.03 20.55 17.49
N ALA A 40 23.17 19.25 17.78
CA ALA A 40 22.23 18.23 17.34
C ALA A 40 20.82 18.48 17.91
N ASP A 41 20.70 18.71 19.22
CA ASP A 41 19.42 19.03 19.87
C ASP A 41 18.77 20.28 19.27
N ARG A 42 19.55 21.35 19.04
CA ARG A 42 19.03 22.56 18.37
C ARG A 42 18.64 22.33 16.93
N THR A 43 19.39 21.51 16.20
CA THR A 43 19.08 21.19 14.80
C THR A 43 17.77 20.42 14.73
N VAL A 44 17.60 19.39 15.57
CA VAL A 44 16.35 18.64 15.72
C VAL A 44 15.20 19.56 16.12
N GLN A 45 15.38 20.46 17.08
CA GLN A 45 14.32 21.40 17.49
C GLN A 45 13.99 22.43 16.41
N LEU A 46 14.98 22.86 15.62
CA LEU A 46 14.75 23.78 14.50
C LEU A 46 14.07 23.08 13.34
N GLU A 47 14.51 21.88 12.98
CA GLU A 47 13.85 21.02 11.99
C GLU A 47 12.41 20.76 12.42
N ILE A 48 12.15 20.29 13.65
CA ILE A 48 10.78 20.11 14.15
C ILE A 48 9.96 21.40 14.07
N ASN A 49 10.48 22.56 14.46
CA ASN A 49 9.72 23.81 14.41
C ASN A 49 9.49 24.33 12.99
N ASP A 50 10.48 24.20 12.11
CA ASP A 50 10.43 24.68 10.73
C ASP A 50 9.56 23.74 9.86
N PHE A 51 9.56 22.43 10.13
CA PHE A 51 8.69 21.44 9.47
C PHE A 51 7.28 21.35 10.08
N ALA A 52 7.09 21.68 11.37
CA ALA A 52 5.75 21.73 11.99
C ALA A 52 4.95 22.98 11.57
N ARG A 53 5.62 24.05 11.11
CA ARG A 53 4.98 25.21 10.47
C ARG A 53 4.73 24.88 9.00
N GLY A 54 3.69 24.08 8.75
CA GLY A 54 3.13 23.83 7.42
C GLY A 54 2.85 25.12 6.63
N SER A 55 2.38 25.00 5.39
CA SER A 55 1.75 26.13 4.64
C SER A 55 0.47 26.66 5.29
N TYR A 56 0.05 26.04 6.40
CA TYR A 56 -1.12 26.38 7.17
C TYR A 56 -0.70 27.21 8.38
N ASP A 57 -1.33 28.37 8.56
CA ASP A 57 -1.13 29.18 9.77
C ASP A 57 -1.85 28.61 10.98
N LEU A 58 -3.06 28.07 10.78
CA LEU A 58 -3.95 27.57 11.83
C LEU A 58 -4.66 26.30 11.39
N LEU A 59 -4.63 25.29 12.25
CA LEU A 59 -5.46 24.11 12.15
C LEU A 59 -6.70 24.29 13.05
N VAL A 60 -7.89 24.31 12.44
CA VAL A 60 -9.16 24.40 13.16
C VAL A 60 -9.75 23.00 13.32
N ARG A 61 -10.03 22.60 14.56
CA ARG A 61 -10.63 21.31 14.92
C ARG A 61 -11.78 21.53 15.91
N PRO A 62 -12.73 20.59 16.02
CA PRO A 62 -13.71 20.56 17.10
C PRO A 62 -13.03 20.59 18.47
N ALA A 63 -13.70 21.20 19.46
CA ALA A 63 -13.16 21.37 20.80
C ALA A 63 -12.92 20.04 21.54
N ASP A 64 -13.61 18.98 21.16
CA ASP A 64 -13.51 17.63 21.71
C ASP A 64 -12.59 16.70 20.89
N ALA A 65 -11.97 17.21 19.83
CA ALA A 65 -11.09 16.42 18.98
C ALA A 65 -9.70 16.18 19.61
N SER A 66 -9.32 16.93 20.65
CA SER A 66 -7.99 16.83 21.25
C SER A 66 -7.82 15.56 22.08
N SER A 67 -6.74 14.80 21.84
CA SER A 67 -6.41 13.63 22.65
C SER A 67 -5.68 14.01 23.94
N GLU A 68 -5.71 13.14 24.96
CA GLU A 68 -4.96 13.35 26.21
C GLU A 68 -3.45 13.54 25.97
N LEU A 69 -2.91 12.87 24.94
CA LEU A 69 -1.52 13.06 24.54
C LEU A 69 -1.30 14.46 23.98
N GLU A 70 -2.15 14.89 23.04
CA GLU A 70 -2.06 16.21 22.40
C GLU A 70 -2.13 17.33 23.43
N GLU A 71 -3.03 17.23 24.42
CA GLU A 71 -3.12 18.21 25.52
C GLU A 71 -1.86 18.25 26.39
N LYS A 72 -1.18 17.11 26.57
CA LYS A 72 0.00 16.99 27.43
C LYS A 72 1.28 17.49 26.77
N ILE A 73 1.47 17.21 25.48
CA ILE A 73 2.70 17.57 24.75
C ILE A 73 2.52 18.81 23.88
N GLY A 74 1.28 19.24 23.61
CA GLY A 74 0.97 20.42 22.80
C GLY A 74 1.22 20.22 21.30
N ILE A 75 1.17 18.97 20.82
CA ILE A 75 1.45 18.58 19.43
C ILE A 75 0.30 17.69 18.94
N VAL A 76 -0.14 17.93 17.70
CA VAL A 76 -1.17 17.13 17.02
C VAL A 76 -0.53 15.87 16.43
N GLU A 77 -1.23 14.73 16.49
CA GLU A 77 -0.75 13.49 15.86
C GLU A 77 -0.55 13.70 14.35
N GLU A 78 0.53 13.15 13.79
CA GLU A 78 0.70 13.08 12.34
C GLU A 78 -0.40 12.22 11.72
N ASN A 79 -0.85 12.57 10.52
CA ASN A 79 -1.88 11.84 9.78
C ASN A 79 -3.21 11.72 10.57
N TYR A 80 -3.54 12.71 11.41
CA TYR A 80 -4.72 12.65 12.29
C TYR A 80 -6.05 12.50 11.52
N LEU A 81 -6.10 12.91 10.25
CA LEU A 81 -7.27 12.71 9.39
C LEU A 81 -7.61 11.23 9.16
N GLY A 82 -6.69 10.30 9.42
CA GLY A 82 -6.96 8.87 9.30
C GLY A 82 -8.10 8.35 10.21
N VAL A 83 -8.48 9.08 11.26
CA VAL A 83 -9.45 8.60 12.26
C VAL A 83 -10.91 8.79 11.81
N GLY A 84 -11.18 9.71 10.86
CA GLY A 84 -12.47 9.78 10.15
C GLY A 84 -13.70 10.19 10.97
N GLU A 85 -13.55 10.68 12.21
CA GLU A 85 -14.66 11.09 13.07
C GLU A 85 -14.55 12.55 13.54
N GLY A 86 -15.69 13.25 13.50
CA GLY A 86 -15.81 14.66 13.90
C GLY A 86 -15.58 15.65 12.75
N GLY A 87 -15.49 16.93 13.10
CA GLY A 87 -15.26 18.04 12.18
C GLY A 87 -16.07 19.27 12.55
N ILE A 88 -15.69 20.42 11.99
CA ILE A 88 -16.52 21.63 12.05
C ILE A 88 -17.60 21.56 10.96
N SER A 89 -18.74 22.20 11.20
CA SER A 89 -19.81 22.29 10.21
C SER A 89 -19.44 23.23 9.06
N LEU A 90 -20.09 23.04 7.90
CA LEU A 90 -19.95 23.96 6.76
C LEU A 90 -20.39 25.40 7.09
N ALA A 91 -21.25 25.58 8.09
CA ALA A 91 -21.65 26.91 8.57
C ALA A 91 -20.51 27.55 9.37
N GLU A 92 -19.92 26.83 10.32
CA GLU A 92 -18.78 27.31 11.11
C GLU A 92 -17.57 27.60 10.22
N TRP A 93 -17.29 26.75 9.23
CA TRP A 93 -16.24 27.01 8.25
C TRP A 93 -16.49 28.30 7.45
N LYS A 94 -17.72 28.55 7.01
CA LYS A 94 -18.06 29.81 6.31
C LYS A 94 -17.92 31.02 7.22
N ASP A 95 -18.35 30.92 8.48
CA ASP A 95 -18.18 31.99 9.46
C ASP A 95 -16.69 32.32 9.69
N ILE A 96 -15.80 31.32 9.62
CA ILE A 96 -14.34 31.51 9.68
C ILE A 96 -13.82 32.17 8.39
N LEU A 97 -14.24 31.67 7.22
CA LEU A 97 -13.81 32.21 5.93
C LEU A 97 -14.26 33.68 5.73
N ASP A 98 -15.38 34.08 6.32
CA ASP A 98 -15.92 35.44 6.24
C ASP A 98 -15.24 36.45 7.20
N MET A 99 -14.29 36.00 8.05
CA MET A 99 -13.53 36.89 8.93
C MET A 99 -12.55 37.76 8.14
N GLU A 100 -12.43 39.05 8.46
CA GLU A 100 -11.58 40.00 7.72
C GLU A 100 -10.09 39.63 7.78
N GLU A 101 -9.67 38.94 8.83
CA GLU A 101 -8.30 38.49 9.04
C GLU A 101 -7.96 37.16 8.34
N VAL A 102 -8.96 36.45 7.78
CA VAL A 102 -8.78 35.15 7.11
C VAL A 102 -8.75 35.37 5.60
N ASP A 103 -7.59 35.12 4.98
CA ASP A 103 -7.43 35.23 3.52
C ASP A 103 -7.94 33.98 2.79
N THR A 104 -7.77 32.81 3.38
CA THR A 104 -8.15 31.51 2.82
C THR A 104 -8.42 30.51 3.93
N ALA A 105 -9.44 29.66 3.76
CA ALA A 105 -9.71 28.54 4.65
C ALA A 105 -10.13 27.33 3.82
N ALA A 106 -9.26 26.32 3.70
CA ALA A 106 -9.57 25.09 2.98
C ALA A 106 -10.10 24.01 3.94
N PRO A 107 -11.38 23.62 3.82
CA PRO A 107 -11.93 22.54 4.61
C PRO A 107 -11.46 21.20 4.03
N VAL A 108 -11.04 20.30 4.91
CA VAL A 108 -10.71 18.92 4.57
C VAL A 108 -11.54 17.98 5.44
N ALA A 109 -12.16 16.98 4.82
CA ALA A 109 -12.95 15.96 5.50
C ALA A 109 -12.45 14.56 5.14
N SER A 110 -12.12 13.76 6.15
CA SER A 110 -11.78 12.35 5.95
C SER A 110 -13.03 11.53 5.69
N LEU A 111 -13.05 10.79 4.58
CA LEU A 111 -14.15 9.89 4.23
C LEU A 111 -13.91 8.47 4.77
N GLY A 112 -12.66 8.14 5.12
CA GLY A 112 -12.22 6.83 5.55
C GLY A 112 -11.26 6.17 4.54
N TYR A 113 -11.03 4.88 4.74
CA TYR A 113 -10.15 4.07 3.89
C TYR A 113 -10.98 3.26 2.91
N PHE A 114 -10.74 3.50 1.63
CA PHE A 114 -11.41 2.82 0.53
C PHE A 114 -10.41 2.00 -0.25
N THR A 115 -10.90 0.94 -0.86
CA THR A 115 -10.10 0.10 -1.75
C THR A 115 -10.37 0.51 -3.20
N PRO A 116 -9.34 0.51 -4.06
CA PRO A 116 -9.58 0.75 -5.47
C PRO A 116 -10.36 -0.42 -6.07
N SER A 117 -10.72 -0.25 -7.33
CA SER A 117 -11.04 -1.37 -8.20
C SER A 117 -10.01 -2.50 -8.09
N GLN A 118 -10.48 -3.76 -8.01
CA GLN A 118 -9.57 -4.89 -7.87
C GLN A 118 -8.67 -5.01 -9.11
N LEU A 119 -7.34 -4.97 -8.89
CA LEU A 119 -6.33 -5.03 -9.94
C LEU A 119 -5.89 -6.47 -10.21
N SER A 120 -5.41 -6.73 -11.42
CA SER A 120 -4.85 -8.02 -11.83
C SER A 120 -3.64 -7.84 -12.75
N PHE A 121 -2.89 -8.92 -12.91
CA PHE A 121 -1.88 -9.03 -13.96
C PHE A 121 -1.99 -10.37 -14.68
N ALA A 122 -1.68 -10.39 -15.98
CA ALA A 122 -1.67 -11.59 -16.82
C ALA A 122 -0.25 -12.07 -17.10
N LEU A 123 -0.03 -13.39 -17.15
CA LEU A 123 1.18 -14.04 -17.65
C LEU A 123 0.97 -14.56 -19.08
N PRO A 124 2.06 -14.73 -19.85
CA PRO A 124 1.97 -15.39 -21.15
C PRO A 124 1.55 -16.86 -20.96
N LEU A 125 0.75 -17.36 -21.89
CA LEU A 125 0.34 -18.76 -21.91
C LEU A 125 1.56 -19.66 -22.16
N ILE A 126 1.73 -20.69 -21.33
CA ILE A 126 2.77 -21.72 -21.50
C ILE A 126 2.13 -23.02 -21.98
N GLU A 127 2.66 -23.58 -23.07
CA GLU A 127 2.11 -24.78 -23.70
C GLU A 127 2.29 -26.07 -22.88
N ASP A 128 3.34 -26.17 -22.07
CA ASP A 128 3.55 -27.33 -21.22
C ASP A 128 2.51 -27.40 -20.06
N PRO A 129 2.33 -28.55 -19.41
CA PRO A 129 1.61 -28.63 -18.13
C PRO A 129 2.38 -27.85 -17.05
N VAL A 130 1.75 -26.83 -16.48
CA VAL A 130 2.42 -25.90 -15.56
C VAL A 130 1.63 -25.71 -14.27
N ARG A 131 2.35 -25.65 -13.16
CA ARG A 131 1.89 -25.10 -11.89
C ARG A 131 2.51 -23.72 -11.69
N TYR A 132 1.65 -22.75 -11.41
CA TYR A 132 2.02 -21.40 -11.02
C TYR A 132 1.81 -21.25 -9.51
N THR A 133 2.79 -20.68 -8.81
CA THR A 133 2.63 -20.19 -7.44
C THR A 133 2.92 -18.70 -7.45
N ALA A 134 1.92 -17.90 -7.10
CA ALA A 134 2.03 -16.45 -6.95
C ALA A 134 2.04 -16.10 -5.46
N THR A 135 3.21 -15.71 -4.96
CA THR A 135 3.39 -15.28 -3.56
C THR A 135 3.47 -13.76 -3.52
N PHE A 136 2.55 -13.14 -2.79
CA PHE A 136 2.46 -11.69 -2.66
C PHE A 136 3.10 -11.21 -1.38
N HIS A 137 3.92 -10.17 -1.50
CA HIS A 137 4.68 -9.59 -0.41
C HIS A 137 4.33 -8.12 -0.23
N THR A 138 4.32 -7.68 1.03
CA THR A 138 4.25 -6.26 1.42
C THR A 138 5.35 -5.94 2.44
N THR A 139 5.57 -4.66 2.75
CA THR A 139 6.57 -4.23 3.72
C THR A 139 6.04 -3.06 4.54
N ASP A 140 6.41 -3.02 5.83
CA ASP A 140 6.21 -1.85 6.69
C ASP A 140 7.46 -0.94 6.72
N GLY A 141 8.45 -1.22 5.85
CA GLY A 141 9.74 -0.55 5.80
C GLY A 141 10.79 -1.12 6.77
N LEU A 142 10.38 -1.96 7.72
CA LEU A 142 11.28 -2.68 8.64
C LEU A 142 11.39 -4.17 8.30
N GLN A 143 10.27 -4.78 7.95
CA GLN A 143 10.16 -6.21 7.65
C GLN A 143 9.28 -6.44 6.42
N ASP A 144 9.64 -7.47 5.65
CA ASP A 144 8.82 -7.98 4.54
C ASP A 144 7.89 -9.09 5.04
N TYR A 145 6.64 -9.09 4.54
CA TYR A 145 5.58 -10.00 4.92
C TYR A 145 4.97 -10.68 3.70
N VAL A 146 4.79 -12.00 3.77
CA VAL A 146 3.98 -12.75 2.79
C VAL A 146 2.51 -12.60 3.18
N ILE A 147 1.72 -11.94 2.35
CA ILE A 147 0.32 -11.63 2.65
C ILE A 147 -0.69 -12.54 1.97
N ARG A 148 -0.30 -13.16 0.87
CA ARG A 148 -1.14 -14.12 0.15
C ARG A 148 -0.27 -15.04 -0.71
N GLU A 149 -0.69 -16.28 -0.88
CA GLU A 149 -0.11 -17.23 -1.82
C GLU A 149 -1.24 -17.90 -2.59
N ASP A 150 -1.22 -17.77 -3.92
CA ASP A 150 -2.21 -18.32 -4.81
C ASP A 150 -1.54 -19.37 -5.71
N ILE A 151 -2.15 -20.54 -5.87
CA ILE A 151 -1.62 -21.62 -6.71
C ILE A 151 -2.63 -21.90 -7.83
N ALA A 152 -2.16 -21.99 -9.06
CA ALA A 152 -2.99 -22.28 -10.23
C ALA A 152 -2.31 -23.29 -11.16
N TYR A 153 -3.11 -24.11 -11.83
CA TYR A 153 -2.63 -25.12 -12.76
C TYR A 153 -3.20 -24.85 -14.15
N SER A 154 -2.33 -24.84 -15.16
CA SER A 154 -2.72 -24.82 -16.57
C SER A 154 -2.26 -26.11 -17.22
N LEU A 155 -3.22 -26.98 -17.57
CA LEU A 155 -2.97 -28.35 -17.99
C LEU A 155 -3.48 -28.59 -19.41
N PRO A 156 -2.61 -29.01 -20.37
CA PRO A 156 -3.02 -29.37 -21.71
C PRO A 156 -4.07 -30.47 -21.71
N HIS A 157 -5.11 -30.26 -22.51
CA HIS A 157 -6.19 -31.20 -22.75
C HIS A 157 -6.87 -30.96 -24.12
N PRO A 158 -6.18 -31.24 -25.24
CA PRO A 158 -6.62 -30.90 -26.59
C PRO A 158 -7.95 -31.55 -27.01
N ASN A 159 -8.36 -32.63 -26.35
CA ASN A 159 -9.52 -33.43 -26.74
C ASN A 159 -10.81 -33.11 -25.96
N SER A 160 -10.77 -32.30 -24.89
CA SER A 160 -11.97 -32.04 -24.08
C SER A 160 -12.09 -30.60 -23.54
N SER A 161 -11.39 -29.65 -24.13
CA SER A 161 -11.61 -28.22 -23.92
C SER A 161 -11.61 -27.51 -25.27
N VAL A 162 -12.47 -26.49 -25.42
CA VAL A 162 -12.52 -25.63 -26.63
C VAL A 162 -11.18 -24.95 -26.91
N TYR A 163 -10.42 -24.67 -25.85
CA TYR A 163 -9.11 -24.03 -25.90
C TYR A 163 -7.95 -25.03 -25.80
N GLY A 164 -8.27 -26.33 -25.77
CA GLY A 164 -7.30 -27.41 -25.68
C GLY A 164 -6.55 -27.49 -24.35
N ARG A 165 -7.05 -26.82 -23.31
CA ARG A 165 -6.46 -26.79 -21.96
C ARG A 165 -7.53 -26.69 -20.89
N ASP A 166 -7.18 -27.07 -19.68
CA ASP A 166 -8.02 -26.97 -18.49
C ASP A 166 -7.28 -26.18 -17.39
N ALA A 167 -8.02 -25.28 -16.73
CA ALA A 167 -7.54 -24.56 -15.56
C ALA A 167 -8.04 -25.25 -14.28
N VAL A 168 -7.14 -25.47 -13.32
CA VAL A 168 -7.48 -25.96 -11.97
C VAL A 168 -6.99 -24.93 -10.97
N ILE A 169 -7.92 -24.33 -10.25
CA ILE A 169 -7.76 -23.05 -9.54
C ILE A 169 -8.67 -23.00 -8.31
N THR A 170 -8.48 -22.02 -7.44
CA THR A 170 -9.41 -21.74 -6.33
C THR A 170 -10.45 -20.67 -6.72
N GLU A 171 -11.48 -20.52 -5.89
CA GLU A 171 -12.65 -19.65 -6.18
C GLU A 171 -12.27 -18.19 -6.44
N ASP A 172 -11.26 -17.69 -5.73
CA ASP A 172 -10.71 -16.35 -5.86
C ASP A 172 -10.07 -16.08 -7.23
N GLN A 173 -9.72 -17.11 -7.99
CA GLN A 173 -9.04 -16.99 -9.29
C GLN A 173 -9.98 -17.16 -10.49
N ILE A 174 -11.26 -17.55 -10.29
CA ILE A 174 -12.21 -17.93 -11.36
C ILE A 174 -12.28 -16.90 -12.49
N ASN A 175 -12.10 -15.62 -12.16
CA ASN A 175 -12.30 -14.51 -13.08
C ASN A 175 -11.01 -13.90 -13.60
N VAL A 176 -9.85 -14.45 -13.26
CA VAL A 176 -8.52 -13.98 -13.72
C VAL A 176 -7.66 -15.09 -14.29
N PHE A 177 -7.97 -16.35 -13.97
CA PHE A 177 -7.24 -17.52 -14.44
C PHE A 177 -8.22 -18.48 -15.12
N SER A 178 -7.91 -18.88 -16.35
CA SER A 178 -8.78 -19.70 -17.20
C SER A 178 -7.96 -20.55 -18.17
N GLU A 179 -8.65 -21.27 -19.04
CA GLU A 179 -8.06 -22.08 -20.10
C GLU A 179 -7.30 -21.24 -21.15
N HIS A 180 -7.59 -19.93 -21.22
CA HIS A 180 -6.99 -19.01 -22.18
C HIS A 180 -6.26 -17.83 -21.53
N THR A 181 -6.35 -17.64 -20.21
CA THR A 181 -5.72 -16.53 -19.47
C THR A 181 -5.03 -17.03 -18.20
N GLN A 182 -3.80 -16.57 -17.94
CA GLN A 182 -3.01 -16.98 -16.77
C GLN A 182 -2.79 -15.76 -15.89
N GLY A 183 -3.86 -15.26 -15.30
CA GLY A 183 -3.84 -14.05 -14.49
C GLY A 183 -3.98 -14.31 -13.01
N PHE A 184 -3.55 -13.34 -12.22
CA PHE A 184 -3.71 -13.32 -10.77
C PHE A 184 -4.22 -11.96 -10.34
N LEU A 185 -5.06 -11.94 -9.31
CA LEU A 185 -5.47 -10.71 -8.66
C LEU A 185 -4.29 -10.17 -7.85
N LEU A 186 -4.15 -8.86 -7.76
CA LEU A 186 -3.28 -8.25 -6.77
C LEU A 186 -4.01 -8.22 -5.41
N PRO A 187 -3.28 -8.24 -4.28
CA PRO A 187 -3.89 -8.02 -2.97
C PRO A 187 -4.60 -6.67 -2.92
N LEU A 188 -5.75 -6.63 -2.24
CA LEU A 188 -6.47 -5.36 -2.06
C LEU A 188 -5.62 -4.41 -1.21
N SER A 189 -5.48 -3.19 -1.69
CA SER A 189 -4.92 -2.07 -0.93
C SER A 189 -6.05 -1.17 -0.43
N TYR A 190 -5.80 -0.45 0.66
CA TYR A 190 -6.74 0.48 1.27
C TYR A 190 -6.09 1.85 1.38
N HIS A 191 -6.76 2.87 0.87
CA HIS A 191 -6.22 4.22 0.79
C HIS A 191 -7.15 5.22 1.48
N PRO A 192 -6.59 6.17 2.24
CA PRO A 192 -7.37 7.26 2.80
C PRO A 192 -7.93 8.11 1.65
N ILE A 193 -9.24 8.34 1.64
CA ILE A 193 -9.88 9.32 0.76
C ILE A 193 -10.31 10.51 1.60
N VAL A 194 -9.95 11.70 1.12
CA VAL A 194 -10.37 12.97 1.72
C VAL A 194 -11.14 13.80 0.72
N ALA A 195 -12.17 14.49 1.21
CA ALA A 195 -12.87 15.52 0.48
C ALA A 195 -12.25 16.88 0.80
N VAL A 196 -12.04 17.69 -0.23
CA VAL A 196 -11.46 19.04 -0.14
C VAL A 196 -12.33 20.03 -0.90
N ASP A 197 -12.28 21.31 -0.52
CA ASP A 197 -12.72 22.39 -1.42
C ASP A 197 -11.56 22.70 -2.39
N PRO A 198 -11.66 22.35 -3.69
CA PRO A 198 -10.56 22.48 -4.63
C PRO A 198 -10.13 23.94 -4.88
N ASP A 199 -11.02 24.93 -4.70
CA ASP A 199 -10.66 26.33 -4.91
C ASP A 199 -9.89 26.89 -3.72
N GLU A 200 -10.33 26.60 -2.50
CA GLU A 200 -9.64 27.03 -1.28
C GLU A 200 -8.34 26.25 -1.06
N GLU A 201 -8.33 24.93 -1.33
CA GLU A 201 -7.11 24.11 -1.22
C GLU A 201 -6.04 24.57 -2.20
N LYS A 202 -6.43 25.00 -3.40
CA LYS A 202 -5.51 25.59 -4.39
C LYS A 202 -4.92 26.91 -3.91
N LYS A 203 -5.70 27.76 -3.23
CA LYS A 203 -5.18 29.01 -2.67
C LYS A 203 -4.15 28.75 -1.56
N LEU A 204 -4.36 27.71 -0.74
CA LEU A 204 -3.41 27.33 0.31
C LEU A 204 -2.15 26.65 -0.25
N THR A 205 -2.33 25.67 -1.12
CA THR A 205 -1.24 24.78 -1.53
C THR A 205 -0.57 25.15 -2.85
N GLY A 206 -1.24 25.96 -3.66
CA GLY A 206 -0.84 26.23 -5.04
C GLY A 206 -1.14 25.11 -6.03
N ILE A 207 -1.64 23.95 -5.57
CA ILE A 207 -1.90 22.76 -6.40
C ILE A 207 -3.27 22.87 -7.07
N ASP A 208 -3.36 22.47 -8.34
CA ASP A 208 -4.60 22.55 -9.10
C ASP A 208 -5.45 21.27 -8.97
N TYR A 209 -6.41 21.28 -8.06
CA TYR A 209 -7.39 20.21 -7.86
C TYR A 209 -8.62 20.30 -8.78
N TYR A 210 -8.58 21.19 -9.79
CA TYR A 210 -9.69 21.37 -10.73
C TYR A 210 -10.25 20.07 -11.35
N PRO A 211 -9.46 19.01 -11.65
CA PRO A 211 -10.01 17.78 -12.18
C PRO A 211 -11.12 17.15 -11.31
N ILE A 212 -11.11 17.35 -9.99
CA ILE A 212 -12.16 16.86 -9.07
C ILE A 212 -13.54 17.46 -9.39
N LYS A 213 -13.62 18.60 -10.11
CA LYS A 213 -14.90 19.19 -10.55
C LYS A 213 -15.49 18.53 -11.80
N ALA A 214 -14.93 17.40 -12.27
CA ALA A 214 -15.49 16.65 -13.38
C ALA A 214 -16.96 16.27 -13.12
N THR A 215 -17.79 16.38 -14.15
CA THR A 215 -19.23 16.06 -14.10
C THR A 215 -19.60 15.14 -15.25
N ASN A 216 -20.75 14.46 -15.13
CA ASN A 216 -21.24 13.47 -16.11
C ASN A 216 -20.25 12.32 -16.32
N LEU A 217 -19.61 11.89 -15.23
CA LEU A 217 -18.80 10.69 -15.21
C LEU A 217 -19.71 9.47 -15.36
N THR A 218 -19.34 8.55 -16.25
CA THR A 218 -20.09 7.34 -16.55
C THR A 218 -19.13 6.17 -16.55
N HIS A 219 -19.53 5.03 -16.01
CA HIS A 219 -18.74 3.80 -16.05
C HIS A 219 -19.37 2.77 -17.00
N PRO A 220 -18.59 2.07 -17.84
CA PRO A 220 -19.14 1.10 -18.80
C PRO A 220 -19.92 -0.07 -18.17
N MET A 221 -19.62 -0.39 -16.91
CA MET A 221 -20.17 -1.57 -16.21
C MET A 221 -21.07 -1.23 -15.01
N HIS A 222 -21.26 0.06 -14.68
CA HIS A 222 -22.02 0.48 -13.50
C HIS A 222 -22.89 1.70 -13.81
N ASP A 223 -24.17 1.62 -13.47
CA ASP A 223 -25.15 2.69 -13.64
C ASP A 223 -25.26 3.63 -12.42
N GLY A 224 -24.41 3.42 -11.41
CA GLY A 224 -24.35 4.22 -10.18
C GLY A 224 -23.69 5.59 -10.33
N GLU A 225 -23.75 6.39 -9.26
CA GLU A 225 -23.13 7.73 -9.22
C GLU A 225 -21.60 7.62 -9.13
N MET A 226 -20.90 8.27 -10.06
CA MET A 226 -19.43 8.27 -10.09
C MET A 226 -18.89 9.53 -9.39
N MET A 227 -18.10 9.34 -8.34
CA MET A 227 -17.41 10.37 -7.57
C MET A 227 -15.99 10.56 -8.10
N PRO A 228 -15.63 11.76 -8.58
CA PRO A 228 -14.29 12.05 -9.06
C PRO A 228 -13.26 12.02 -7.92
N VAL A 229 -12.14 11.33 -8.16
CA VAL A 229 -10.96 11.34 -7.27
C VAL A 229 -9.73 11.71 -8.08
N VAL A 230 -8.84 12.49 -7.47
CA VAL A 230 -7.52 12.77 -8.01
C VAL A 230 -6.50 12.02 -7.16
N ASN A 231 -5.63 11.26 -7.82
CA ASN A 231 -4.56 10.54 -7.12
C ASN A 231 -3.34 11.45 -6.91
N ILE A 232 -2.59 11.16 -5.85
CA ILE A 232 -1.27 11.75 -5.65
C ILE A 232 -0.25 10.84 -6.32
N LYS A 233 0.53 11.41 -7.24
CA LYS A 233 1.47 10.66 -8.09
C LYS A 233 2.55 9.97 -7.27
N GLU A 234 3.02 10.60 -6.20
CA GLU A 234 4.07 10.08 -5.31
C GLU A 234 3.52 9.10 -4.25
N THR A 235 2.37 8.46 -4.50
CA THR A 235 1.86 7.42 -3.61
C THR A 235 2.49 6.08 -3.97
N GLU A 236 3.15 5.45 -3.00
CA GLU A 236 3.70 4.10 -3.15
C GLU A 236 2.80 3.07 -2.46
N VAL A 237 2.55 1.94 -3.15
CA VAL A 237 1.75 0.84 -2.60
C VAL A 237 2.63 -0.41 -2.58
N PRO A 238 3.26 -0.77 -1.45
CA PRO A 238 4.33 -1.76 -1.42
C PRO A 238 3.79 -3.17 -1.63
N ILE A 239 3.64 -3.55 -2.89
CA ILE A 239 3.19 -4.87 -3.34
C ILE A 239 4.21 -5.42 -4.30
N LYS A 240 4.75 -6.59 -3.97
CA LYS A 240 5.60 -7.39 -4.85
C LYS A 240 4.94 -8.73 -5.09
N ALA A 241 5.01 -9.24 -6.31
CA ALA A 241 4.58 -10.60 -6.63
C ALA A 241 5.80 -11.44 -7.03
N GLU A 242 6.01 -12.52 -6.30
CA GLU A 242 6.97 -13.57 -6.64
C GLU A 242 6.21 -14.68 -7.36
N ILE A 243 6.54 -14.91 -8.62
CA ILE A 243 5.88 -15.90 -9.47
C ILE A 243 6.84 -17.05 -9.71
N LEU A 244 6.52 -18.21 -9.14
CA LEU A 244 7.19 -19.47 -9.43
C LEU A 244 6.40 -20.23 -10.49
N ILE A 245 7.05 -20.51 -11.62
CA ILE A 245 6.50 -21.28 -12.73
C ILE A 245 7.21 -22.63 -12.74
N GLU A 246 6.46 -23.70 -12.49
CA GLU A 246 6.96 -25.06 -12.45
C GLU A 246 6.37 -25.88 -13.61
N ARG A 247 7.23 -26.33 -14.52
CA ARG A 247 6.81 -27.31 -15.54
C ARG A 247 6.68 -28.67 -14.88
N LEU A 248 5.49 -29.23 -14.92
CA LEU A 248 5.19 -30.52 -14.31
C LEU A 248 5.80 -31.65 -15.15
N GLY A 249 6.25 -32.70 -14.48
CA GLY A 249 6.80 -33.90 -15.12
C GLY A 249 5.76 -34.79 -15.80
N LEU A 250 4.77 -34.18 -16.44
CA LEU A 250 3.71 -34.84 -17.18
C LEU A 250 3.95 -34.67 -18.68
N THR A 251 3.75 -35.75 -19.43
CA THR A 251 3.57 -35.65 -20.89
C THR A 251 2.18 -35.12 -21.22
N GLU A 252 2.00 -34.61 -22.44
CA GLU A 252 0.69 -34.16 -22.92
C GLU A 252 -0.38 -35.27 -22.88
N GLU A 253 0.02 -36.52 -23.18
CA GLU A 253 -0.86 -37.69 -23.12
C GLU A 253 -1.30 -38.00 -21.67
N GLU A 254 -0.37 -37.97 -20.72
CA GLU A 254 -0.67 -38.17 -19.30
C GLU A 254 -1.55 -37.05 -18.73
N SER A 255 -1.29 -35.79 -19.09
CA SER A 255 -2.13 -34.65 -18.74
C SER A 255 -3.56 -34.81 -19.28
N THR A 256 -3.68 -35.20 -20.56
CA THR A 256 -4.96 -35.44 -21.23
C THR A 256 -5.75 -36.56 -20.55
N GLU A 257 -5.11 -37.69 -20.25
CA GLU A 257 -5.76 -38.82 -19.56
C GLU A 257 -6.21 -38.42 -18.14
N MET A 258 -5.32 -37.78 -17.37
CA MET A 258 -5.60 -37.34 -16.01
C MET A 258 -6.79 -36.38 -15.95
N ILE A 259 -6.81 -35.36 -16.82
CA ILE A 259 -7.89 -34.37 -16.86
C ILE A 259 -9.19 -34.98 -17.40
N GLY A 260 -9.11 -35.83 -18.42
CA GLY A 260 -10.29 -36.55 -18.93
C GLY A 260 -10.94 -37.42 -17.86
N ASP A 261 -10.15 -38.07 -17.01
CA ASP A 261 -10.65 -38.86 -15.88
C ASP A 261 -11.16 -37.98 -14.74
N ALA A 262 -10.51 -36.84 -14.46
CA ALA A 262 -10.98 -35.86 -13.49
C ALA A 262 -12.35 -35.30 -13.90
N ARG A 263 -12.52 -34.85 -15.15
CA ARG A 263 -13.79 -34.36 -15.70
C ARG A 263 -14.94 -35.35 -15.50
N LYS A 264 -14.72 -36.64 -15.79
CA LYS A 264 -15.73 -37.70 -15.57
C LYS A 264 -16.05 -37.89 -14.09
N LYS A 265 -15.04 -37.92 -13.22
CA LYS A 265 -15.24 -38.08 -11.76
C LYS A 265 -15.99 -36.90 -11.16
N LEU A 266 -15.65 -35.70 -11.61
CA LEU A 266 -16.26 -34.44 -11.21
C LEU A 266 -17.64 -34.22 -11.85
N GLY A 267 -18.04 -35.01 -12.84
CA GLY A 267 -19.31 -34.84 -13.54
C GLY A 267 -19.36 -33.64 -14.51
N VAL A 268 -18.20 -33.11 -14.93
CA VAL A 268 -18.08 -32.01 -15.90
C VAL A 268 -17.78 -32.59 -17.29
N GLU A 269 -18.82 -33.18 -17.90
CA GLU A 269 -18.69 -33.86 -19.20
C GLU A 269 -18.74 -32.90 -20.41
N ASP A 270 -19.30 -31.71 -20.25
CA ASP A 270 -19.34 -30.70 -21.32
C ASP A 270 -17.98 -30.02 -21.46
N ILE A 271 -17.40 -30.11 -22.66
CA ILE A 271 -16.09 -29.53 -22.98
C ILE A 271 -16.09 -27.99 -22.94
N ASN A 272 -17.28 -27.37 -22.99
CA ASN A 272 -17.45 -25.93 -22.89
C ASN A 272 -17.55 -25.45 -21.44
N GLN A 273 -17.65 -26.38 -20.48
CA GLN A 273 -17.73 -26.05 -19.07
C GLN A 273 -16.33 -26.10 -18.44
N PRO A 274 -15.95 -25.07 -17.66
CA PRO A 274 -14.70 -25.08 -16.91
C PRO A 274 -14.77 -26.12 -15.80
N LEU A 275 -13.64 -26.69 -15.40
CA LEU A 275 -13.57 -27.67 -14.30
C LEU A 275 -14.11 -27.12 -12.97
N THR A 276 -14.04 -25.81 -12.75
CA THR A 276 -14.59 -25.10 -11.58
C THR A 276 -16.11 -25.16 -11.49
N SER A 277 -16.81 -25.52 -12.57
CA SER A 277 -18.26 -25.74 -12.56
C SER A 277 -18.69 -27.10 -12.01
N ALA A 278 -17.74 -27.88 -11.46
CA ALA A 278 -18.02 -29.14 -10.82
C ALA A 278 -19.11 -28.97 -9.74
N PRO A 279 -20.15 -29.82 -9.70
CA PRO A 279 -21.24 -29.73 -8.73
C PRO A 279 -20.83 -30.09 -7.30
N ASP A 280 -19.67 -30.72 -7.10
CA ASP A 280 -19.15 -31.14 -5.79
C ASP A 280 -17.79 -30.47 -5.51
N ASP A 281 -17.84 -29.39 -4.73
CA ASP A 281 -16.68 -28.58 -4.36
C ASP A 281 -15.63 -29.38 -3.58
N LEU A 282 -16.05 -30.34 -2.76
CA LEU A 282 -15.12 -31.17 -1.98
C LEU A 282 -14.32 -32.08 -2.90
N LEU A 283 -15.00 -32.72 -3.86
CA LEU A 283 -14.34 -33.56 -4.84
C LEU A 283 -13.39 -32.76 -5.74
N TYR A 284 -13.78 -31.54 -6.12
CA TYR A 284 -12.92 -30.61 -6.85
C TYR A 284 -11.67 -30.24 -6.04
N LEU A 285 -11.83 -29.88 -4.77
CA LEU A 285 -10.71 -29.54 -3.88
C LEU A 285 -9.77 -30.73 -3.62
N GLU A 286 -10.30 -31.95 -3.54
CA GLU A 286 -9.48 -33.16 -3.47
C GLU A 286 -8.63 -33.34 -4.73
N PHE A 287 -9.22 -33.14 -5.91
CA PHE A 287 -8.49 -33.17 -7.17
C PHE A 287 -7.43 -32.08 -7.25
N TYR A 288 -7.79 -30.82 -6.96
CA TYR A 288 -6.86 -29.69 -6.90
C TYR A 288 -5.65 -29.98 -6.00
N ARG A 289 -5.89 -30.48 -4.77
CA ARG A 289 -4.81 -30.84 -3.84
C ARG A 289 -3.93 -31.98 -4.35
N SER A 290 -4.50 -32.96 -5.05
CA SER A 290 -3.74 -34.09 -5.60
C SER A 290 -2.70 -33.65 -6.65
N LEU A 291 -2.90 -32.50 -7.30
CA LEU A 291 -1.95 -31.96 -8.27
C LEU A 291 -0.69 -31.39 -7.61
N HIS A 292 -0.71 -31.11 -6.30
CA HIS A 292 0.47 -30.63 -5.58
C HIS A 292 1.58 -31.68 -5.51
N ASP A 293 1.22 -32.96 -5.46
CA ASP A 293 2.16 -34.07 -5.33
C ASP A 293 2.91 -34.38 -6.65
N ILE A 294 2.54 -33.75 -7.75
CA ILE A 294 3.18 -33.94 -9.05
C ILE A 294 4.56 -33.25 -9.05
N GLU A 295 5.60 -34.03 -9.33
CA GLU A 295 6.97 -33.50 -9.40
C GLU A 295 7.15 -32.56 -10.59
N SER A 296 7.86 -31.46 -10.35
CA SER A 296 8.30 -30.52 -11.37
C SER A 296 9.59 -30.98 -12.04
N VAL A 297 9.70 -30.84 -13.37
CA VAL A 297 10.94 -31.10 -14.12
C VAL A 297 11.80 -29.85 -14.32
N ASP A 298 11.18 -28.68 -14.29
CA ASP A 298 11.83 -27.38 -14.43
C ASP A 298 11.13 -26.34 -13.56
N LYS A 299 11.89 -25.37 -13.06
CA LYS A 299 11.39 -24.28 -12.21
C LYS A 299 12.03 -22.97 -12.61
N THR A 300 11.20 -21.97 -12.87
CA THR A 300 11.65 -20.60 -13.14
C THR A 300 10.92 -19.64 -12.22
N GLN A 301 11.64 -18.66 -11.67
CA GLN A 301 11.10 -17.70 -10.72
C GLN A 301 11.29 -16.28 -11.24
N TYR A 302 10.23 -15.47 -11.11
CA TYR A 302 10.21 -14.05 -11.44
C TYR A 302 9.74 -13.24 -10.23
N ILE A 303 10.25 -12.01 -10.09
CA ILE A 303 9.82 -11.07 -9.06
C ILE A 303 9.40 -9.78 -9.76
N TYR A 304 8.15 -9.38 -9.53
CA TYR A 304 7.54 -8.19 -10.08
C TYR A 304 7.26 -7.20 -8.96
N ASP A 305 7.78 -5.98 -9.11
CA ASP A 305 7.57 -4.89 -8.17
C ASP A 305 6.51 -3.94 -8.71
N PHE A 306 5.37 -3.87 -8.02
CA PHE A 306 4.25 -3.01 -8.37
C PHE A 306 4.23 -1.70 -7.58
N THR A 307 5.20 -1.49 -6.67
CA THR A 307 5.20 -0.39 -5.70
C THR A 307 5.00 0.98 -6.34
N ASN A 308 5.68 1.23 -7.45
CA ASN A 308 5.63 2.49 -8.21
C ASN A 308 4.72 2.44 -9.44
N LYS A 309 3.92 1.38 -9.58
CA LYS A 309 3.00 1.16 -10.70
C LYS A 309 1.53 1.27 -10.30
N ILE A 310 1.24 1.16 -9.01
CA ILE A 310 -0.12 1.24 -8.46
C ILE A 310 -0.35 2.62 -7.85
N ALA A 311 -1.32 3.36 -8.36
CA ALA A 311 -1.87 4.54 -7.69
C ALA A 311 -2.97 4.16 -6.67
N ALA A 312 -3.31 5.07 -5.76
CA ALA A 312 -4.31 4.83 -4.72
C ALA A 312 -5.68 4.37 -5.26
N MET A 313 -6.26 5.10 -6.21
CA MET A 313 -7.53 4.75 -6.88
C MET A 313 -7.31 4.24 -8.31
N ASN A 314 -6.23 3.47 -8.52
CA ASN A 314 -5.87 2.99 -9.86
C ASN A 314 -6.97 2.13 -10.50
N GLU A 315 -7.16 2.30 -11.80
CA GLU A 315 -8.09 1.51 -12.63
C GLU A 315 -7.35 0.80 -13.78
N THR A 316 -6.01 0.70 -13.71
CA THR A 316 -5.19 0.07 -14.75
C THR A 316 -5.16 -1.45 -14.65
N ARG A 317 -4.66 -2.08 -15.70
CA ARG A 317 -4.37 -3.52 -15.76
C ARG A 317 -2.90 -3.73 -16.11
N PHE A 318 -2.36 -4.87 -15.72
CA PHE A 318 -0.97 -5.21 -16.01
C PHE A 318 -0.86 -6.48 -16.85
N TYR A 319 0.16 -6.53 -17.69
CA TYR A 319 0.48 -7.69 -18.50
C TYR A 319 1.96 -7.99 -18.40
N ILE A 320 2.29 -9.26 -18.46
CA ILE A 320 3.65 -9.76 -18.59
C ILE A 320 3.77 -10.32 -20.00
N ASP A 321 4.70 -9.77 -20.79
CA ASP A 321 4.96 -10.25 -22.15
C ASP A 321 5.73 -11.59 -22.15
N GLU A 322 5.98 -12.16 -23.33
CA GLU A 322 6.71 -13.43 -23.50
C GLU A 322 8.20 -13.32 -23.12
N ASP A 323 8.73 -12.10 -23.09
CA ASP A 323 10.06 -11.78 -22.59
C ASP A 323 10.06 -11.54 -21.05
N TYR A 324 8.90 -11.70 -20.41
CA TYR A 324 8.64 -11.56 -18.99
C TYR A 324 8.80 -10.13 -18.43
N ASN A 325 8.57 -9.11 -19.26
CA ASN A 325 8.55 -7.71 -18.84
C ASN A 325 7.17 -7.31 -18.31
N LEU A 326 7.12 -6.55 -17.20
CA LEU A 326 5.90 -6.01 -16.63
C LEU A 326 5.47 -4.71 -17.34
N LEU A 327 4.36 -4.77 -18.05
CA LEU A 327 3.78 -3.70 -18.85
C LEU A 327 2.45 -3.24 -18.28
N TYR A 328 2.15 -1.95 -18.43
CA TYR A 328 0.77 -1.48 -18.29
C TYR A 328 -0.05 -1.95 -19.50
N GLU A 329 -1.36 -2.03 -19.32
CA GLU A 329 -2.27 -2.40 -20.41
C GLU A 329 -2.11 -1.54 -21.67
N TYR A 330 -2.01 -0.22 -21.52
CA TYR A 330 -1.88 0.67 -22.67
C TYR A 330 -0.54 0.51 -23.41
N GLU A 331 0.42 -0.20 -22.82
CA GLU A 331 1.71 -0.55 -23.42
C GLU A 331 1.67 -1.93 -24.10
N TYR A 332 0.66 -2.75 -23.80
CA TYR A 332 0.54 -4.12 -24.29
C TYR A 332 -0.11 -4.16 -25.67
N ASP A 333 0.62 -4.64 -26.67
CA ASP A 333 0.12 -4.81 -28.03
C ASP A 333 -0.53 -6.19 -28.22
N PHE A 334 -1.86 -6.22 -28.14
CA PHE A 334 -2.65 -7.46 -28.32
C PHE A 334 -2.50 -8.09 -29.72
N ASP A 335 -2.16 -7.33 -30.76
CA ASP A 335 -1.93 -7.87 -32.10
C ASP A 335 -0.59 -8.63 -32.17
N VAL A 336 0.37 -8.28 -31.30
CA VAL A 336 1.70 -8.88 -31.22
C VAL A 336 1.75 -10.04 -30.24
N HIS A 337 1.18 -9.83 -29.05
CA HIS A 337 1.30 -10.76 -27.91
C HIS A 337 0.07 -11.69 -27.76
N GLY A 338 -1.00 -11.42 -28.50
CA GLY A 338 -2.23 -12.23 -28.51
C GLY A 338 -3.26 -11.81 -27.45
N GLU A 339 -4.50 -12.22 -27.67
CA GLU A 339 -5.64 -11.90 -26.80
C GLU A 339 -5.74 -12.81 -25.55
N SER A 340 -4.73 -13.64 -25.27
CA SER A 340 -4.79 -14.57 -24.12
C SER A 340 -4.93 -13.82 -22.78
N GLY A 341 -4.67 -12.52 -22.75
CA GLY A 341 -4.99 -11.65 -21.61
C GLY A 341 -6.27 -10.81 -21.73
N ALA A 342 -6.98 -10.73 -22.86
CA ALA A 342 -8.02 -9.69 -23.02
C ALA A 342 -9.39 -10.03 -22.37
N TRP A 343 -9.70 -11.31 -22.18
CA TRP A 343 -11.08 -11.77 -21.99
C TRP A 343 -11.46 -12.14 -20.55
N GLY A 344 -10.47 -12.24 -19.65
CA GLY A 344 -10.65 -12.71 -18.27
C GLY A 344 -10.30 -11.67 -17.22
N PHE A 345 -10.70 -10.41 -17.37
CA PHE A 345 -10.43 -9.40 -16.34
C PHE A 345 -11.69 -8.59 -16.01
N ILE A 346 -12.33 -8.95 -14.91
CA ILE A 346 -13.40 -8.15 -14.32
C ILE A 346 -12.75 -7.23 -13.29
N THR A 347 -12.77 -5.94 -13.56
CA THR A 347 -12.54 -4.91 -12.56
C THR A 347 -13.74 -4.91 -11.60
N TYR A 348 -13.59 -5.55 -10.45
CA TYR A 348 -14.67 -5.57 -9.45
C TYR A 348 -14.71 -4.25 -8.71
N TYR A 349 -15.79 -3.48 -8.90
CA TYR A 349 -16.08 -2.30 -8.08
C TYR A 349 -16.85 -2.63 -6.79
N TYR A 350 -17.35 -3.86 -6.64
CA TYR A 350 -18.03 -4.32 -5.41
C TYR A 350 -17.17 -4.17 -4.15
N VAL A 351 -15.86 -4.15 -4.32
CA VAL A 351 -14.89 -3.92 -3.24
C VAL A 351 -15.05 -2.53 -2.61
N GLN A 352 -15.60 -1.54 -3.36
CA GLN A 352 -15.90 -0.20 -2.85
C GLN A 352 -17.20 -0.12 -2.02
N ASN A 353 -17.94 -1.23 -1.87
CA ASN A 353 -19.19 -1.24 -1.11
C ASN A 353 -18.97 -1.09 0.40
N VAL A 354 -17.76 -1.39 0.84
CA VAL A 354 -17.30 -1.34 2.23
C VAL A 354 -16.15 -0.35 2.31
N PHE A 355 -16.09 0.39 3.41
CA PHE A 355 -14.93 1.19 3.75
C PHE A 355 -14.61 1.05 5.22
N TYR A 356 -13.39 1.44 5.59
CA TYR A 356 -12.90 1.27 6.95
C TYR A 356 -12.64 2.62 7.61
N ARG A 357 -12.95 2.70 8.90
CA ARG A 357 -12.52 3.78 9.79
C ARG A 357 -11.51 3.24 10.79
N LEU A 358 -10.49 4.04 11.08
CA LEU A 358 -9.48 3.71 12.09
C LEU A 358 -9.84 4.34 13.42
N SER A 359 -9.57 3.62 14.51
CA SER A 359 -9.54 4.23 15.84
C SER A 359 -8.32 5.15 16.00
N ASN A 360 -8.36 6.02 17.01
CA ASN A 360 -7.17 6.71 17.52
C ASN A 360 -6.08 5.70 17.92
N ILE A 361 -4.80 6.11 17.84
CA ILE A 361 -3.70 5.35 18.41
C ILE A 361 -3.79 5.39 19.94
N ASN A 362 -3.64 4.21 20.56
CA ASN A 362 -3.56 4.11 22.01
C ASN A 362 -2.13 4.37 22.50
N TYR A 363 -1.78 5.63 22.73
CA TYR A 363 -0.48 5.99 23.29
C TYR A 363 -0.41 5.75 24.80
N GLN A 364 0.58 4.97 25.24
CA GLN A 364 0.90 4.77 26.65
C GLN A 364 2.15 5.56 27.02
N ILE A 365 2.04 6.42 28.03
CA ILE A 365 3.15 7.26 28.50
C ILE A 365 3.63 6.78 29.86
N GLU A 366 4.82 6.18 29.90
CA GLU A 366 5.47 5.72 31.14
C GLU A 366 6.86 6.33 31.27
N GLU A 367 7.08 7.11 32.35
CA GLU A 367 8.39 7.68 32.70
C GLU A 367 9.06 8.51 31.57
N GLY A 368 8.26 9.14 30.72
CA GLY A 368 8.74 9.93 29.58
C GLY A 368 8.98 9.13 28.30
N ASN A 369 8.71 7.82 28.31
CA ASN A 369 8.67 7.01 27.11
C ASN A 369 7.23 6.95 26.57
N ILE A 370 7.08 7.09 25.26
CA ILE A 370 5.82 6.85 24.55
C ILE A 370 5.89 5.44 23.96
N ARG A 371 4.85 4.65 24.18
CA ARG A 371 4.71 3.30 23.62
C ARG A 371 3.34 3.16 22.96
N VAL A 372 3.28 2.43 21.87
CA VAL A 372 2.03 2.04 21.20
C VAL A 372 1.92 0.51 21.33
N PRO A 373 0.94 -0.01 22.09
CA PRO A 373 0.76 -1.44 22.20
C PRO A 373 0.20 -1.98 20.89
N MET A 374 0.76 -3.10 20.43
CA MET A 374 0.13 -3.92 19.39
C MET A 374 -1.17 -4.50 19.95
N ILE A 375 -2.27 -4.36 19.21
CA ILE A 375 -3.59 -4.85 19.64
C ILE A 375 -3.93 -6.21 19.03
N ALA A 376 -3.37 -6.52 17.87
CA ALA A 376 -3.56 -7.77 17.15
C ALA A 376 -2.40 -8.00 16.17
N GLU A 377 -2.36 -9.20 15.59
CA GLU A 377 -1.45 -9.57 14.51
C GLU A 377 -2.30 -10.20 13.42
N HIS A 378 -2.13 -9.76 12.17
CA HIS A 378 -2.77 -10.38 11.02
C HIS A 378 -2.23 -11.80 10.82
N GLU A 379 -2.95 -12.68 10.12
CA GLU A 379 -2.51 -14.06 9.85
C GLU A 379 -1.16 -14.14 9.12
N SER A 380 -0.81 -13.09 8.37
CA SER A 380 0.48 -12.92 7.70
C SER A 380 1.63 -12.45 8.61
N GLY A 381 1.37 -12.21 9.90
CA GLY A 381 2.34 -11.67 10.85
C GLY A 381 2.45 -10.14 10.87
N VAL A 382 1.63 -9.43 10.07
CA VAL A 382 1.64 -7.95 10.05
C VAL A 382 1.05 -7.42 11.37
N PRO A 383 1.78 -6.56 12.11
CA PRO A 383 1.32 -6.04 13.40
C PRO A 383 0.19 -5.02 13.21
N ILE A 384 -0.83 -5.10 14.06
CA ILE A 384 -1.98 -4.20 14.05
C ILE A 384 -1.96 -3.33 15.31
N TYR A 385 -2.01 -2.01 15.11
CA TYR A 385 -1.90 -1.01 16.20
C TYR A 385 -3.18 -0.18 16.41
N ARG A 386 -4.13 -0.23 15.47
CA ARG A 386 -5.40 0.51 15.51
C ARG A 386 -6.56 -0.44 15.24
N GLU A 387 -7.69 -0.20 15.88
CA GLU A 387 -8.91 -0.93 15.57
C GLU A 387 -9.47 -0.45 14.23
N LEU A 388 -9.93 -1.39 13.41
CA LEU A 388 -10.59 -1.15 12.13
C LEU A 388 -12.08 -1.38 12.31
N THR A 389 -12.88 -0.36 12.01
CA THR A 389 -14.34 -0.48 11.96
C THR A 389 -14.79 -0.56 10.52
N GLU A 390 -15.38 -1.68 10.15
CA GLU A 390 -16.00 -1.89 8.85
C GLU A 390 -17.33 -1.15 8.76
N ILE A 391 -17.52 -0.36 7.69
CA ILE A 391 -18.76 0.35 7.43
C ILE A 391 -19.31 -0.10 6.07
N GLN A 392 -20.45 -0.81 6.10
CA GLN A 392 -21.22 -1.12 4.90
C GLN A 392 -21.88 0.16 4.39
N ARG A 393 -21.53 0.58 3.17
CA ARG A 393 -22.07 1.80 2.54
C ARG A 393 -23.11 1.49 1.47
N GLN A 394 -22.96 0.38 0.75
CA GLN A 394 -23.70 0.08 -0.48
C GLN A 394 -24.40 -1.26 -0.42
N ASP A 395 -25.53 -1.38 -1.12
CA ASP A 395 -26.25 -2.64 -1.27
C ASP A 395 -25.76 -3.32 -2.56
N ILE A 396 -25.28 -4.56 -2.44
CA ILE A 396 -24.80 -5.35 -3.58
C ILE A 396 -25.95 -5.65 -4.55
N GLU A 397 -27.20 -5.63 -4.07
CA GLU A 397 -28.38 -5.91 -4.90
C GLU A 397 -28.96 -4.66 -5.60
N ASP A 398 -28.53 -3.44 -5.23
CA ASP A 398 -29.05 -2.16 -5.73
C ASP A 398 -27.98 -1.29 -6.42
N PHE A 399 -27.49 -1.79 -7.55
CA PHE A 399 -26.41 -1.18 -8.33
C PHE A 399 -26.67 0.25 -8.81
N GLU A 400 -27.93 0.61 -9.07
CA GLU A 400 -28.28 1.93 -9.61
C GLU A 400 -28.14 3.05 -8.57
N ASN A 401 -28.22 2.71 -7.28
CA ASN A 401 -28.12 3.67 -6.17
C ASN A 401 -26.73 3.70 -5.51
N ASN A 402 -25.79 2.93 -6.02
CA ASN A 402 -24.43 2.83 -5.49
C ASN A 402 -23.55 4.00 -5.95
N THR A 403 -22.49 4.29 -5.19
CA THR A 403 -21.57 5.40 -5.45
C THR A 403 -20.14 4.88 -5.64
N TYR A 404 -19.56 5.06 -6.81
CA TYR A 404 -18.22 4.55 -7.11
C TYR A 404 -17.21 5.68 -7.23
N PHE A 405 -15.99 5.46 -6.76
CA PHE A 405 -14.90 6.40 -7.03
C PHE A 405 -14.29 6.10 -8.40
N THR A 406 -14.02 7.17 -9.16
CA THR A 406 -13.26 7.06 -10.40
C THR A 406 -12.17 8.10 -10.49
N THR A 407 -11.01 7.69 -10.99
CA THR A 407 -9.86 8.57 -11.12
C THR A 407 -10.06 9.53 -12.29
N VAL A 408 -9.96 10.84 -12.03
CA VAL A 408 -10.08 11.91 -13.03
C VAL A 408 -8.77 12.65 -13.29
N GLY A 409 -7.69 12.22 -12.66
CA GLY A 409 -6.35 12.74 -12.89
C GLY A 409 -5.39 12.40 -11.76
N GLU A 410 -4.15 12.82 -11.96
CA GLU A 410 -3.10 12.74 -10.95
C GLU A 410 -2.52 14.14 -10.72
N ILE A 411 -2.18 14.43 -9.47
CA ILE A 411 -1.42 15.61 -9.10
C ILE A 411 -0.06 15.18 -8.59
N SER A 412 0.96 15.90 -9.00
CA SER A 412 2.27 15.81 -8.37
C SER A 412 2.30 16.85 -7.28
N VAL A 413 2.66 16.41 -6.10
CA VAL A 413 2.76 17.30 -4.95
C VAL A 413 4.25 17.71 -4.83
N SER A 414 5.20 16.86 -5.27
CA SER A 414 6.67 17.04 -5.16
C SER A 414 7.19 18.36 -5.78
N GLU A 415 6.52 18.89 -6.79
CA GLU A 415 6.85 20.19 -7.39
C GLU A 415 6.76 21.37 -6.39
N ASN A 416 6.08 21.16 -5.25
CA ASN A 416 5.87 22.14 -4.18
C ASN A 416 6.55 21.75 -2.84
N GLU A 417 7.47 20.78 -2.82
CA GLU A 417 8.21 20.29 -1.63
C GLU A 417 8.85 21.39 -0.78
N ASN A 418 9.33 22.47 -1.41
CA ASN A 418 9.99 23.58 -0.72
C ASN A 418 9.02 24.66 -0.20
N THR A 419 7.72 24.51 -0.47
CA THR A 419 6.66 25.47 -0.10
C THR A 419 5.59 24.84 0.78
N LEU A 420 5.47 23.51 0.76
CA LEU A 420 4.55 22.70 1.54
C LEU A 420 5.31 21.96 2.63
N ALA A 421 5.36 22.51 3.84
CA ALA A 421 5.86 21.75 4.99
C ALA A 421 4.88 20.59 5.32
N ALA A 422 5.42 19.53 5.95
CA ALA A 422 4.73 18.33 6.38
C ALA A 422 3.32 18.65 6.89
N SER A 423 2.31 18.40 6.05
CA SER A 423 0.94 18.69 6.45
C SER A 423 0.57 17.70 7.56
N PRO A 424 0.15 18.16 8.76
CA PRO A 424 -0.31 17.25 9.82
C PRO A 424 -1.52 16.42 9.39
N LEU A 425 -2.16 16.80 8.28
CA LEU A 425 -3.25 16.08 7.64
C LEU A 425 -2.81 14.71 7.10
N GLY A 426 -1.52 14.51 6.79
CA GLY A 426 -1.01 13.25 6.25
C GLY A 426 -1.45 12.88 4.85
N ILE A 427 -2.14 13.80 4.18
CA ILE A 427 -2.71 13.58 2.85
C ILE A 427 -1.74 13.92 1.73
N TYR A 428 -0.57 14.49 2.04
CA TYR A 428 0.37 15.00 1.03
C TYR A 428 1.74 14.32 1.03
N ASN A 429 1.95 13.27 1.85
CA ASN A 429 3.22 12.51 1.95
C ASN A 429 4.47 13.40 1.93
N TYR A 430 4.73 14.10 3.02
CA TYR A 430 5.95 14.92 3.16
C TYR A 430 6.73 14.61 4.41
N GLU A 431 7.42 13.48 4.38
CA GLU A 431 8.89 13.39 4.40
C GLU A 431 9.28 11.90 4.45
N GLU A 432 10.41 11.53 3.82
CA GLU A 432 11.10 10.30 4.19
C GLU A 432 11.49 10.41 5.67
N THR A 433 10.75 9.77 6.57
CA THR A 433 11.21 9.62 7.95
C THR A 433 12.43 8.72 7.93
N THR A 434 13.62 9.31 7.86
CA THR A 434 14.86 8.56 7.99
C THR A 434 14.93 8.08 9.45
N TYR A 435 14.65 6.79 9.68
CA TYR A 435 14.84 6.17 10.99
C TYR A 435 16.30 6.34 11.44
N GLN A 436 16.56 7.31 12.31
CA GLN A 436 17.84 7.47 13.02
C GLN A 436 17.83 6.70 14.35
N GLY A 437 17.29 5.48 14.35
CA GLY A 437 17.48 4.58 15.49
C GLY A 437 18.78 3.80 15.34
N LYS A 438 19.67 3.91 16.33
CA LYS A 438 20.79 2.98 16.45
C LYS A 438 20.25 1.56 16.59
N THR A 439 20.63 0.69 15.66
CA THR A 439 20.64 -0.76 15.87
C THR A 439 21.38 -1.03 17.18
N VAL A 440 20.68 -1.63 18.15
CA VAL A 440 21.28 -2.13 19.41
C VAL A 440 21.96 -3.46 19.14
#